data_AF-A0A843SQD7-F1
#
_entry.id   AF-A0A843SQD7-F1
#
_cell.length_a   1.000
_cell.length_b   1.000
_cell.length_c   1.000
_cell.angle_alpha   90.00
_cell.angle_beta   90.00
_cell.angle_gamma   90.00
#
_symmetry.space_group_name_H-M   'P 1'
#
loop_
_entity.id
_entity.type
_entity.pdbx_description
1 polymer ?
#
loop_
_entity_poly.entity_id
_entity_poly.type
_entity_poly.pdbx_seq_one_letter_code
_entity_poly.pdbx_strand_id
1 'polypeptide(L)'
;MPAVRQVAVKRLSLQEELANLVRATAVVLLMVWIYLAATLGSGGDTGRSLLPYQVLAQSRPSSDQRMFRELQEGLLEAEAARSAAGEWPTVESLIADGIPPFTPNPTAKAATYRWTLLQGGAHVNYLGIPDREGPPAWVVLVQEPQPGVPPDQTFEDEEHHRLLDGTMLHVSTWAHAEGVKVPSRLTSVPQAEGWTQIYAVGPGAAAPAPSLPQ
;
A
#
# COMPACT_ATOMS: atom_id res chain seq x y z
N MET A 1 -68.20 26.47 5.09
CA MET A 1 -66.90 26.87 5.67
C MET A 1 -66.47 25.80 6.67
N PRO A 2 -65.27 25.20 6.57
CA PRO A 2 -64.85 24.12 7.46
C PRO A 2 -64.61 24.66 8.88
N ALA A 3 -65.13 23.95 9.88
CA ALA A 3 -65.02 24.31 11.29
C ALA A 3 -63.57 24.16 11.77
N VAL A 4 -63.02 25.23 12.36
CA VAL A 4 -61.67 25.24 12.94
C VAL A 4 -61.68 24.39 14.21
N ARG A 5 -61.01 23.23 14.18
CA ARG A 5 -60.82 22.36 15.34
C ARG A 5 -59.78 22.98 16.28
N GLN A 6 -60.24 23.57 17.38
CA GLN A 6 -59.35 24.04 18.44
C GLN A 6 -58.90 22.83 19.28
N VAL A 7 -57.60 22.51 19.24
CA VAL A 7 -56.98 21.50 20.11
C VAL A 7 -56.29 22.25 21.24
N ALA A 8 -56.75 22.04 22.47
CA ALA A 8 -56.13 22.60 23.66
C ALA A 8 -54.75 21.95 23.87
N VAL A 9 -53.68 22.72 23.65
CA VAL A 9 -52.31 22.29 23.97
C VAL A 9 -52.10 22.46 25.46
N LYS A 10 -52.20 21.36 26.21
CA LYS A 10 -51.89 21.33 27.64
C LYS A 10 -50.38 21.53 27.81
N ARG A 11 -49.97 22.58 28.52
CA ARG A 11 -48.56 22.77 28.88
C ARG A 11 -48.13 21.61 29.79
N LEU A 12 -47.05 20.94 29.41
CA LEU A 12 -46.42 19.91 30.23
C LEU A 12 -45.84 20.57 31.47
N SER A 13 -45.80 19.83 32.59
CA SER A 13 -45.07 20.30 33.76
C SER A 13 -43.56 20.33 33.46
N LEU A 14 -42.81 21.20 34.14
CA LEU A 14 -41.34 21.28 34.02
C LEU A 14 -40.65 19.91 34.20
N GLN A 15 -41.22 19.04 35.04
CA GLN A 15 -40.70 17.70 35.27
C GLN A 15 -40.92 16.77 34.07
N GLU A 16 -42.10 16.84 33.43
CA GLU A 16 -42.41 16.06 32.23
C GLU A 16 -41.61 16.55 31.01
N GLU A 17 -41.42 17.86 30.89
CA GLU A 17 -40.56 18.46 29.84
C GLU A 17 -39.10 18.00 29.99
N LEU A 18 -38.56 18.05 31.21
CA LEU A 18 -37.20 17.58 31.48
C LEU A 18 -37.05 16.08 31.21
N ALA A 19 -38.01 15.25 31.62
CA ALA A 19 -37.99 13.82 31.39
C ALA A 19 -38.04 13.48 29.89
N ASN A 20 -38.85 14.21 29.11
CA ASN A 20 -38.93 14.04 27.66
C ASN A 20 -37.64 14.50 26.97
N LEU A 21 -37.03 15.60 27.42
CA LEU A 21 -35.75 16.08 26.89
C LEU A 21 -34.63 15.06 27.12
N VAL A 22 -34.53 14.51 28.34
CA VAL A 22 -33.53 13.49 28.67
C VAL A 22 -33.71 12.24 27.81
N ARG A 23 -34.96 11.77 27.62
CA ARG A 23 -35.26 10.63 26.74
C ARG A 23 -34.87 10.90 25.29
N ALA A 24 -35.23 12.06 24.75
CA ALA A 24 -34.89 12.44 23.39
C ALA A 24 -33.36 12.49 23.19
N THR A 25 -32.64 13.11 24.13
CA THR A 25 -31.18 13.16 24.11
C THR A 25 -30.56 11.76 24.18
N ALA A 26 -31.06 10.88 25.04
CA ALA A 26 -30.59 9.49 25.12
C ALA A 26 -30.80 8.72 23.81
N VAL A 27 -31.93 8.92 23.13
CA VAL A 27 -32.21 8.31 21.82
C VAL A 27 -31.25 8.84 20.76
N VAL A 28 -31.01 10.16 20.70
CA VAL A 28 -30.05 10.74 19.75
C VAL A 28 -28.65 10.21 20.00
N LEU A 29 -28.20 10.17 21.26
CA LEU A 29 -26.88 9.62 21.61
C LEU A 29 -26.77 8.14 21.24
N LEU A 30 -27.82 7.34 21.46
CA LEU A 30 -27.86 5.94 21.07
C LEU A 30 -27.79 5.78 19.54
N MET A 31 -28.51 6.59 18.78
CA MET A 31 -28.46 6.55 17.31
C MET A 31 -27.09 6.96 16.78
N VAL A 32 -26.47 8.00 17.34
CA VAL A 32 -25.10 8.39 17.00
C VAL A 32 -24.13 7.27 17.33
N TRP A 33 -24.27 6.63 18.49
CA TRP A 33 -23.41 5.51 18.87
C TRP A 33 -23.58 4.31 17.95
N ILE A 34 -24.81 3.94 17.58
CA ILE A 34 -25.09 2.87 16.59
C ILE A 34 -24.51 3.24 15.23
N TYR A 35 -24.66 4.49 14.78
CA TYR A 35 -24.10 4.97 13.52
C TYR A 35 -22.57 4.88 13.52
N LEU A 36 -21.92 5.32 14.61
CA LEU A 36 -20.48 5.20 14.78
C LEU A 36 -20.05 3.74 14.87
N ALA A 37 -20.76 2.88 15.58
CA ALA A 37 -20.46 1.45 15.65
C ALA A 37 -20.67 0.75 14.29
N ALA A 38 -21.63 1.16 13.48
CA ALA A 38 -21.85 0.61 12.15
C ALA A 38 -20.79 1.10 11.14
N THR A 39 -20.34 2.35 11.26
CA THR A 39 -19.32 2.94 10.37
C THR A 39 -17.89 2.59 10.77
N LEU A 40 -17.61 2.43 12.07
CA LEU A 40 -16.29 2.06 12.61
C LEU A 40 -16.16 0.54 12.82
N GLY A 41 -17.26 -0.17 13.12
CA GLY A 41 -17.29 -1.62 13.35
C GLY A 41 -17.39 -2.44 12.06
N SER A 42 -17.70 -1.82 10.92
CA SER A 42 -17.30 -2.35 9.62
C SER A 42 -15.79 -2.12 9.48
N GLY A 43 -14.99 -3.00 10.09
CA GLY A 43 -13.54 -3.03 9.88
C GLY A 43 -13.25 -2.84 8.40
N GLY A 44 -12.59 -1.72 8.09
CA GLY A 44 -12.50 -1.17 6.75
C GLY A 44 -12.10 -2.25 5.76
N ASP A 45 -12.98 -2.46 4.78
CA ASP A 45 -12.65 -3.22 3.59
C ASP A 45 -11.57 -2.42 2.85
N THR A 46 -10.31 -2.64 3.20
CA THR A 46 -9.13 -1.99 2.61
C THR A 46 -9.06 -2.22 1.10
N GLY A 47 -9.85 -3.16 0.57
CA GLY A 47 -10.07 -3.37 -0.85
C GLY A 47 -10.94 -2.30 -1.54
N ARG A 48 -11.78 -1.55 -0.83
CA ARG A 48 -12.69 -0.55 -1.45
C ARG A 48 -12.00 0.67 -2.04
N SER A 49 -10.73 0.91 -1.71
CA SER A 49 -9.95 2.02 -2.25
C SER A 49 -8.88 1.61 -3.27
N LEU A 50 -8.86 0.33 -3.67
CA LEU A 50 -7.87 -0.17 -4.63
C LEU A 50 -8.35 0.06 -6.06
N LEU A 51 -7.43 0.47 -6.92
CA LEU A 51 -7.66 0.49 -8.37
C LEU A 51 -7.70 -0.95 -8.93
N PRO A 52 -8.26 -1.18 -10.14
CA PRO A 52 -8.42 -2.53 -10.69
C PRO A 52 -7.12 -3.32 -10.87
N TYR A 53 -5.98 -2.64 -10.97
CA TYR A 53 -4.65 -3.23 -11.09
C TYR A 53 -3.91 -3.30 -9.74
N GLN A 54 -4.57 -3.00 -8.62
CA GLN A 54 -3.95 -2.97 -7.29
C GLN A 54 -4.55 -4.05 -6.40
N VAL A 55 -3.69 -4.73 -5.64
CA VAL A 55 -4.09 -5.75 -4.67
C VAL A 55 -3.25 -5.64 -3.40
N LEU A 56 -3.77 -6.14 -2.29
CA LEU A 56 -2.99 -6.25 -1.06
C LEU A 56 -2.18 -7.55 -1.07
N ALA A 57 -0.96 -7.51 -0.54
CA ALA A 57 -0.11 -8.68 -0.38
C ALA A 57 -0.85 -9.78 0.40
N GLN A 58 -1.57 -9.42 1.47
CA GLN A 58 -2.31 -10.36 2.31
C GLN A 58 -3.41 -11.16 1.59
N SER A 59 -3.93 -10.67 0.45
CA SER A 59 -4.92 -11.40 -0.35
C SER A 59 -4.30 -12.36 -1.37
N ARG A 60 -2.96 -12.36 -1.50
CA ARG A 60 -2.20 -13.23 -2.40
C ARG A 60 -1.86 -14.58 -1.75
N PRO A 61 -1.49 -15.60 -2.54
CA PRO A 61 -0.92 -16.85 -2.02
C PRO A 61 0.29 -16.61 -1.10
N SER A 62 0.54 -17.53 -0.16
CA SER A 62 1.62 -17.39 0.83
C SER A 62 3.03 -17.33 0.21
N SER A 63 3.23 -17.93 -0.96
CA SER A 63 4.47 -17.78 -1.75
C SER A 63 4.70 -16.34 -2.19
N ASP A 64 3.64 -15.68 -2.65
CA ASP A 64 3.70 -14.32 -3.18
C ASP A 64 3.85 -13.31 -2.05
N GLN A 65 3.18 -13.54 -0.91
CA GLN A 65 3.38 -12.75 0.30
C GLN A 65 4.83 -12.80 0.79
N ARG A 66 5.46 -13.97 0.72
CA ARG A 66 6.88 -14.13 1.06
C ARG A 66 7.77 -13.36 0.09
N MET A 67 7.58 -13.58 -1.22
CA MET A 67 8.35 -12.88 -2.25
C MET A 67 8.22 -11.37 -2.12
N PHE A 68 7.02 -10.85 -1.88
CA PHE A 68 6.79 -9.43 -1.65
C PHE A 68 7.60 -8.91 -0.45
N ARG A 69 7.58 -9.60 0.70
CA ARG A 69 8.40 -9.20 1.87
C ARG A 69 9.90 -9.23 1.56
N GLU A 70 10.36 -10.29 0.91
CA GLU A 70 11.77 -10.40 0.51
C GLU A 70 12.16 -9.26 -0.44
N LEU A 71 11.29 -8.84 -1.36
CA LEU A 71 11.53 -7.69 -2.24
C LEU A 71 11.58 -6.36 -1.48
N GLN A 72 10.74 -6.19 -0.46
CA GLN A 72 10.77 -5.00 0.39
C GLN A 72 12.09 -4.93 1.19
N GLU A 73 12.54 -6.06 1.74
CA GLU A 73 13.85 -6.16 2.40
C GLU A 73 14.99 -5.86 1.42
N GLY A 74 14.97 -6.48 0.24
CA GLY A 74 16.01 -6.27 -0.78
C GLY A 74 16.05 -4.85 -1.34
N LEU A 75 14.90 -4.17 -1.42
CA LEU A 75 14.82 -2.77 -1.82
C LEU A 75 15.51 -1.85 -0.80
N LEU A 76 15.28 -2.05 0.50
CA LEU A 76 15.92 -1.25 1.55
C LEU A 76 17.46 -1.35 1.47
N GLU A 77 17.98 -2.55 1.25
CA GLU A 77 19.42 -2.76 1.06
C GLU A 77 19.93 -2.12 -0.23
N ALA A 78 19.16 -2.18 -1.31
CA ALA A 78 19.50 -1.52 -2.56
C ALA A 78 19.52 0.01 -2.43
N GLU A 79 18.59 0.59 -1.69
CA GLU A 79 18.52 2.02 -1.38
C GLU A 79 19.67 2.48 -0.49
N ALA A 80 20.05 1.67 0.51
CA ALA A 80 21.21 1.93 1.36
C ALA A 80 22.51 1.94 0.53
N ALA A 81 22.69 0.93 -0.33
CA ALA A 81 23.83 0.87 -1.25
C ALA A 81 23.82 2.06 -2.24
N ARG A 82 22.66 2.41 -2.79
CA ARG A 82 22.49 3.57 -3.68
C ARG A 82 22.84 4.89 -3.01
N SER A 83 22.45 5.05 -1.74
CA SER A 83 22.76 6.23 -0.94
C SER A 83 24.25 6.35 -0.64
N ALA A 84 24.93 5.21 -0.42
CA ALA A 84 26.35 5.18 -0.10
C ALA A 84 27.24 5.34 -1.34
N ALA A 85 26.91 4.68 -2.45
CA ALA A 85 27.76 4.58 -3.62
C ALA A 85 27.43 5.59 -4.73
N GLY A 86 26.23 6.20 -4.70
CA GLY A 86 25.78 7.09 -5.77
C GLY A 86 25.22 6.36 -7.00
N GLU A 87 25.22 5.03 -7.01
CA GLU A 87 24.74 4.19 -8.11
C GLU A 87 23.93 3.01 -7.56
N TRP A 88 22.95 2.51 -8.32
CA TRP A 88 22.14 1.37 -7.90
C TRP A 88 22.98 0.08 -7.95
N PRO A 89 22.93 -0.78 -6.92
CA PRO A 89 23.73 -1.99 -6.90
C PRO A 89 23.27 -2.97 -7.99
N THR A 90 24.23 -3.68 -8.58
CA THR A 90 23.90 -4.74 -9.53
C THR A 90 23.27 -5.93 -8.81
N VAL A 91 22.52 -6.74 -9.56
CA VAL A 91 21.95 -7.99 -9.03
C VAL A 91 23.06 -8.91 -8.51
N GLU A 92 24.21 -8.96 -9.19
CA GLU A 92 25.37 -9.75 -8.77
C GLU A 92 25.92 -9.28 -7.41
N SER A 93 25.94 -7.96 -7.15
CA SER A 93 26.34 -7.42 -5.84
C SER A 93 25.36 -7.85 -4.76
N LEU A 94 24.06 -7.69 -5.01
CA LEU A 94 23.01 -8.09 -4.05
C LEU A 94 23.06 -9.60 -3.76
N ILE A 95 23.40 -10.43 -4.76
CA ILE A 95 23.64 -11.87 -4.58
C ILE A 95 24.88 -12.13 -3.72
N ALA A 96 25.98 -11.44 -3.99
CA ALA A 96 27.24 -11.61 -3.24
C ALA A 96 27.06 -11.26 -1.76
N ASP A 97 26.20 -10.28 -1.47
CA ASP A 97 25.87 -9.83 -0.11
C ASP A 97 24.79 -10.69 0.56
N GLY A 98 24.24 -11.69 -0.14
CA GLY A 98 23.27 -12.63 0.43
C GLY A 98 21.86 -12.05 0.57
N ILE A 99 21.54 -10.99 -0.16
CA ILE A 99 20.27 -10.26 -0.03
C ILE A 99 19.14 -11.04 -0.73
N PRO A 100 18.04 -11.41 -0.03
CA PRO A 100 16.86 -11.99 -0.67
C PRO A 100 16.04 -10.92 -1.42
N PRO A 101 15.23 -11.29 -2.43
CA PRO A 101 15.11 -12.62 -3.04
C PRO A 101 16.16 -12.84 -4.15
N PHE A 102 17.14 -11.94 -4.28
CA PHE A 102 18.20 -12.03 -5.30
C PHE A 102 19.05 -13.27 -5.08
N THR A 103 19.34 -13.58 -3.83
CA THR A 103 20.05 -14.79 -3.42
C THR A 103 19.10 -15.99 -3.36
N PRO A 104 19.34 -17.07 -4.14
CA PRO A 104 18.50 -18.27 -4.10
C PRO A 104 18.54 -18.93 -2.73
N ASN A 105 17.37 -19.25 -2.17
CA ASN A 105 17.28 -20.06 -0.97
C ASN A 105 17.21 -21.56 -1.33
N PRO A 106 18.26 -22.36 -1.11
CA PRO A 106 18.29 -23.77 -1.51
C PRO A 106 17.32 -24.65 -0.71
N THR A 107 16.82 -24.15 0.42
CA THR A 107 15.84 -24.87 1.25
C THR A 107 14.39 -24.62 0.82
N ALA A 108 14.16 -23.59 0.00
CA ALA A 108 12.84 -23.27 -0.50
C ALA A 108 12.50 -24.19 -1.68
N LYS A 109 11.37 -24.90 -1.59
CA LYS A 109 10.78 -25.66 -2.72
C LYS A 109 10.07 -24.75 -3.75
N ALA A 110 10.42 -23.46 -3.76
CA ALA A 110 9.81 -22.45 -4.62
C ALA A 110 10.46 -22.44 -6.00
N ALA A 111 9.90 -21.67 -6.94
CA ALA A 111 10.57 -21.41 -8.21
C ALA A 111 11.82 -20.56 -8.00
N THR A 112 12.83 -20.76 -8.84
CA THR A 112 14.00 -19.89 -8.88
C THR A 112 13.73 -18.74 -9.83
N TYR A 113 14.26 -17.56 -9.49
CA TYR A 113 14.08 -16.35 -10.28
C TYR A 113 15.41 -15.92 -10.88
N ARG A 114 15.38 -15.60 -12.18
CA ARG A 114 16.47 -14.88 -12.83
C ARG A 114 16.18 -13.39 -12.68
N TRP A 115 16.97 -12.74 -11.83
CA TRP A 115 16.89 -11.31 -11.59
C TRP A 115 17.76 -10.54 -12.59
N THR A 116 17.29 -9.36 -12.98
CA THR A 116 18.03 -8.46 -13.88
C THR A 116 17.76 -7.02 -13.46
N LEU A 117 18.84 -6.24 -13.33
CA LEU A 117 18.76 -4.79 -13.18
C LEU A 117 18.62 -4.16 -14.58
N LEU A 118 17.57 -3.36 -14.76
CA LEU A 118 17.31 -2.62 -15.99
C LEU A 118 17.20 -1.15 -15.63
N GLN A 119 17.92 -0.28 -16.34
CA GLN A 119 17.94 1.16 -16.05
C GLN A 119 17.71 1.96 -17.33
N GLY A 120 16.97 3.06 -17.22
CA GLY A 120 16.76 3.97 -18.34
C GLY A 120 16.13 5.29 -17.92
N GLY A 121 16.83 6.39 -18.20
CA GLY A 121 16.44 7.71 -17.73
C GLY A 121 16.38 7.73 -16.19
N ALA A 122 15.24 8.13 -15.65
CA ALA A 122 14.99 8.16 -14.20
C ALA A 122 14.39 6.85 -13.65
N HIS A 123 14.25 5.80 -14.45
CA HIS A 123 13.62 4.55 -14.03
C HIS A 123 14.67 3.46 -13.81
N VAL A 124 14.46 2.68 -12.76
CA VAL A 124 15.26 1.52 -12.37
C VAL A 124 14.32 0.37 -12.05
N ASN A 125 14.56 -0.79 -12.67
CA ASN A 125 13.76 -1.99 -12.48
C ASN A 125 14.65 -3.13 -12.00
N TYR A 126 14.27 -3.76 -10.89
CA TYR A 126 14.72 -5.10 -10.55
C TYR A 126 13.66 -6.10 -11.04
N LEU A 127 13.92 -6.73 -12.18
CA LEU A 127 12.99 -7.65 -12.83
C LEU A 127 13.36 -9.10 -12.52
N GLY A 128 12.45 -9.84 -11.90
CA GLY A 128 12.57 -11.27 -11.60
C GLY A 128 11.66 -12.09 -12.49
N ILE A 129 12.24 -12.87 -13.40
CA ILE A 129 11.50 -13.82 -14.25
C ILE A 129 11.68 -15.23 -13.68
N PRO A 130 10.59 -15.97 -13.40
CA PRO A 130 10.69 -17.32 -12.87
C PRO A 130 11.30 -18.28 -13.91
N ASP A 131 11.86 -19.39 -13.45
CA ASP A 131 12.46 -20.43 -14.28
C ASP A 131 11.44 -21.41 -14.91
N ARG A 132 10.19 -21.37 -14.45
CA ARG A 132 9.10 -22.28 -14.86
C ARG A 132 7.74 -21.61 -14.88
N GLU A 133 6.80 -22.22 -15.60
CA GLU A 133 5.40 -21.77 -15.65
C GLU A 133 4.68 -21.91 -14.29
N GLY A 134 3.69 -21.04 -14.07
CA GLY A 134 2.85 -21.02 -12.87
C GLY A 134 3.11 -19.81 -11.95
N PRO A 135 4.33 -19.62 -11.42
CA PRO A 135 4.68 -18.45 -10.64
C PRO A 135 4.60 -17.14 -11.45
N PRO A 136 4.25 -16.01 -10.82
CA PRO A 136 4.29 -14.71 -11.49
C PRO A 136 5.72 -14.22 -11.66
N ALA A 137 5.93 -13.32 -12.61
CA ALA A 137 7.12 -12.47 -12.68
C ALA A 137 6.95 -11.28 -11.75
N TRP A 138 8.05 -10.73 -11.27
CA TRP A 138 8.06 -9.62 -10.31
C TRP A 138 8.90 -8.47 -10.84
N VAL A 139 8.47 -7.24 -10.56
CA VAL A 139 9.31 -6.07 -10.79
C VAL A 139 9.18 -5.11 -9.62
N VAL A 140 10.33 -4.67 -9.10
CA VAL A 140 10.42 -3.47 -8.27
C VAL A 140 10.78 -2.33 -9.20
N LEU A 141 9.89 -1.37 -9.31
CA LEU A 141 10.06 -0.16 -10.10
C LEU A 141 10.44 0.97 -9.15
N VAL A 142 11.59 1.57 -9.38
CA VAL A 142 12.04 2.79 -8.71
C VAL A 142 12.14 3.91 -9.73
N GLN A 143 11.58 5.06 -9.39
CA GLN A 143 11.66 6.27 -10.16
C GLN A 143 12.40 7.35 -9.36
N GLU A 144 13.56 7.76 -9.85
CA GLU A 144 14.32 8.90 -9.34
C GLU A 144 13.68 10.23 -9.80
N PRO A 145 13.90 11.35 -9.08
CA PRO A 145 13.46 12.66 -9.54
C PRO A 145 14.25 13.07 -10.78
N GLN A 146 13.58 13.79 -11.69
CA GLN A 146 14.28 14.32 -12.87
C GLN A 146 15.30 15.39 -12.45
N PRO A 147 16.51 15.40 -13.05
CA PRO A 147 17.52 16.41 -12.75
C PRO A 147 16.98 17.83 -12.96
N GLY A 148 17.18 18.70 -11.97
CA GLY A 148 16.76 20.11 -12.02
C GLY A 148 15.30 20.36 -11.63
N VAL A 149 14.53 19.33 -11.30
CA VAL A 149 13.21 19.49 -10.69
C VAL A 149 13.37 19.76 -9.19
N PRO A 150 12.57 20.68 -8.60
CA PRO A 150 12.60 20.91 -7.16
C PRO A 150 12.36 19.61 -6.37
N PRO A 151 12.94 19.48 -5.17
CA PRO A 151 12.71 18.30 -4.32
C PRO A 151 11.22 18.10 -4.03
N ASP A 152 10.77 16.85 -4.15
CA ASP A 152 9.43 16.46 -3.74
C ASP A 152 9.28 16.61 -2.21
N GLN A 153 8.18 17.26 -1.80
CA GLN A 153 7.85 17.51 -0.39
C GLN A 153 6.84 16.51 0.16
N THR A 154 6.53 15.45 -0.59
CA THR A 154 5.68 14.37 -0.14
C THR A 154 6.29 13.68 1.08
N PHE A 155 5.42 13.21 1.98
CA PHE A 155 5.83 12.48 3.18
C PHE A 155 6.24 11.06 2.82
N GLU A 156 7.11 10.45 3.63
CA GLU A 156 7.49 9.07 3.42
C GLU A 156 6.31 8.14 3.68
N ASP A 157 6.05 7.24 2.73
CA ASP A 157 5.05 6.19 2.81
C ASP A 157 5.54 4.96 2.03
N GLU A 158 4.65 4.02 1.70
CA GLU A 158 5.02 2.80 0.96
C GLU A 158 5.47 3.07 -0.48
N GLU A 159 5.08 4.22 -1.07
CA GLU A 159 5.43 4.59 -2.44
C GLU A 159 6.47 5.70 -2.50
N HIS A 160 6.68 6.46 -1.43
CA HIS A 160 7.59 7.58 -1.38
C HIS A 160 8.70 7.30 -0.36
N HIS A 161 9.89 6.97 -0.85
CA HIS A 161 11.06 6.67 -0.01
C HIS A 161 12.08 7.81 -0.09
N ARG A 162 12.57 8.32 1.04
CA ARG A 162 13.63 9.33 1.06
C ARG A 162 14.99 8.69 1.30
N LEU A 163 15.91 8.87 0.36
CA LEU A 163 17.30 8.48 0.53
C LEU A 163 18.03 9.37 1.54
N LEU A 164 19.19 8.93 2.02
CA LEU A 164 20.01 9.66 3.00
C LEU A 164 20.49 11.03 2.48
N ASP A 165 20.62 11.19 1.16
CA ASP A 165 20.97 12.46 0.51
C ASP A 165 19.76 13.41 0.34
N GLY A 166 18.58 12.99 0.79
CA GLY A 166 17.33 13.74 0.71
C GLY A 166 16.54 13.52 -0.58
N THR A 167 17.07 12.74 -1.53
CA THR A 167 16.38 12.38 -2.79
C THR A 167 15.11 11.61 -2.47
N MET A 168 13.97 12.07 -2.98
CA MET A 168 12.69 11.36 -2.88
C MET A 168 12.54 10.42 -4.07
N LEU A 169 12.36 9.13 -3.80
CA LEU A 169 12.07 8.09 -4.77
C LEU A 169 10.59 7.80 -4.80
N HIS A 170 10.07 7.51 -5.98
CA HIS A 170 8.77 6.85 -6.11
C HIS A 170 8.98 5.36 -6.39
N VAL A 171 8.54 4.49 -5.48
CA VAL A 171 8.80 3.05 -5.51
C VAL A 171 7.50 2.27 -5.55
N SER A 172 7.50 1.16 -6.31
CA SER A 172 6.34 0.28 -6.38
C SER A 172 6.74 -1.15 -6.72
N THR A 173 6.04 -2.13 -6.14
CA THR A 173 6.24 -3.54 -6.43
C THR A 173 5.08 -4.09 -7.23
N TRP A 174 5.39 -4.84 -8.29
CA TRP A 174 4.39 -5.37 -9.22
C TRP A 174 4.62 -6.84 -9.51
N ALA A 175 3.52 -7.53 -9.85
CA ALA A 175 3.55 -8.91 -10.32
C ALA A 175 2.82 -9.04 -11.66
N HIS A 176 3.32 -9.92 -12.54
CA HIS A 176 2.71 -10.25 -13.83
C HIS A 176 2.37 -11.74 -13.91
N ALA A 177 1.10 -12.04 -14.20
CA ALA A 177 0.59 -13.42 -14.17
C ALA A 177 1.21 -14.32 -15.26
N GLU A 178 1.67 -13.74 -16.38
CA GLU A 178 2.28 -14.52 -17.46
C GLU A 178 3.74 -14.96 -17.20
N GLY A 179 4.29 -14.66 -16.01
CA GLY A 179 5.54 -15.26 -15.51
C GLY A 179 6.67 -15.31 -16.53
N VAL A 180 7.01 -16.53 -16.95
CA VAL A 180 8.09 -16.82 -17.91
C VAL A 180 7.96 -16.13 -19.28
N LYS A 181 6.74 -15.70 -19.65
CA LYS A 181 6.47 -15.07 -20.95
C LYS A 181 6.74 -13.57 -20.96
N VAL A 182 6.99 -12.98 -19.79
CA VAL A 182 7.28 -11.56 -19.67
C VAL A 182 8.60 -11.22 -20.37
N PRO A 183 8.62 -10.21 -21.25
CA PRO A 183 9.85 -9.79 -21.91
C PRO A 183 10.81 -9.14 -20.90
N SER A 184 12.10 -9.44 -21.02
CA SER A 184 13.15 -8.82 -20.21
C SER A 184 13.49 -7.42 -20.74
N ARG A 185 12.65 -6.43 -20.44
CA ARG A 185 12.80 -5.04 -20.88
C ARG A 185 12.42 -4.08 -19.75
N LEU A 186 12.88 -2.83 -19.86
CA LEU A 186 12.50 -1.76 -18.94
C LEU A 186 10.98 -1.53 -19.03
N THR A 187 10.31 -1.52 -17.88
CA THR A 187 8.89 -1.23 -17.74
C THR A 187 8.74 0.12 -17.07
N SER A 188 8.14 1.10 -17.76
CA SER A 188 7.90 2.45 -17.22
C SER A 188 6.43 2.72 -16.88
N VAL A 189 5.51 1.95 -17.47
CA VAL A 189 4.05 2.08 -17.22
C VAL A 189 3.47 0.69 -16.96
N PRO A 190 3.77 0.06 -15.81
CA PRO A 190 3.42 -1.34 -15.54
C PRO A 190 1.93 -1.66 -15.73
N GLN A 191 1.04 -0.77 -15.30
CA GLN A 191 -0.41 -0.95 -15.42
C GLN A 191 -0.90 -1.07 -16.87
N ALA A 192 -0.25 -0.38 -17.81
CA ALA A 192 -0.59 -0.47 -19.23
C ALA A 192 -0.05 -1.76 -19.87
N GLU A 193 0.90 -2.42 -19.21
CA GLU A 193 1.55 -3.65 -19.64
C GLU A 193 0.99 -4.89 -18.93
N GLY A 194 -0.15 -4.77 -18.23
CA GLY A 194 -0.83 -5.91 -17.60
C GLY A 194 -0.28 -6.31 -16.23
N TRP A 195 0.60 -5.50 -15.63
CA TRP A 195 1.11 -5.74 -14.29
C TRP A 195 0.09 -5.37 -13.22
N THR A 196 0.13 -6.10 -12.11
CA THR A 196 -0.67 -5.83 -10.91
C THR A 196 0.23 -5.30 -9.81
N GLN A 197 -0.07 -4.11 -9.29
CA GLN A 197 0.63 -3.49 -8.17
C GLN A 197 0.24 -4.19 -6.86
N ILE A 198 1.23 -4.40 -5.99
CA ILE A 198 1.04 -5.09 -4.71
C ILE A 198 1.39 -4.11 -3.60
N TYR A 199 0.46 -3.96 -2.65
CA TYR A 199 0.63 -3.14 -1.45
C TYR A 199 0.72 -3.99 -0.19
N ALA A 200 1.52 -3.58 0.78
CA ALA A 200 1.53 -4.11 2.14
C ALA A 200 0.22 -3.74 2.87
N VAL A 201 -0.15 -2.47 2.80
CA VAL A 201 -1.39 -1.91 3.37
C VAL A 201 -2.12 -1.06 2.33
N GLY A 202 -3.45 -1.03 2.38
CA GLY A 202 -4.22 -0.31 1.36
C GLY A 202 -3.82 1.18 1.26
N PRO A 203 -3.82 1.77 0.04
CA PRO A 203 -3.46 3.17 -0.15
C PRO A 203 -4.38 4.06 0.67
N GLY A 204 -3.81 4.90 1.53
CA GLY A 204 -4.53 5.78 2.46
C GLY A 204 -4.73 5.22 3.88
N ALA A 205 -4.25 4.01 4.18
CA ALA A 205 -4.08 3.59 5.57
C ALA A 205 -2.92 4.39 6.18
N ALA A 206 -3.24 5.47 6.90
CA ALA A 206 -2.24 6.25 7.61
C ALA A 206 -1.37 5.35 8.50
N ALA A 207 -0.05 5.57 8.47
CA ALA A 207 0.87 4.96 9.43
C ALA A 207 0.33 5.17 10.86
N PRO A 208 0.41 4.16 11.75
CA PRO A 208 0.01 4.34 13.13
C PRO A 208 0.79 5.52 13.72
N ALA A 209 0.08 6.49 14.28
CA ALA A 209 0.69 7.66 14.87
C ALA A 209 1.77 7.25 15.88
N PRO A 210 2.94 7.93 15.90
CA PRO A 210 3.99 7.60 16.85
C PRO A 210 3.41 7.68 18.26
N SER A 211 3.46 6.55 18.97
CA SER A 211 3.08 6.49 20.37
C SER A 211 3.95 7.46 21.15
N LEU A 212 3.33 8.48 21.73
CA LEU A 212 4.00 9.41 22.64
C LEU A 212 4.68 8.60 23.76
N PRO A 213 5.93 8.92 24.12
CA PRO A 213 6.57 8.31 25.28
C PRO A 213 5.73 8.62 26.53
N GLN A 214 5.44 7.57 27.32
CA GLN A 214 4.82 7.68 28.64
C GLN A 214 5.80 8.28 29.65
#